data_AF-A0A7S0FMS1-F1
#
_entry.id   AF-A0A7S0FMS1-F1
#
_cell.length_a   1.000
_cell.length_b   1.000
_cell.length_c   1.000
_cell.angle_alpha   90.00
_cell.angle_beta   90.00
_cell.angle_gamma   90.00
#
_symmetry.space_group_name_H-M   'P 1'
#
loop_
_entity.id
_entity.type
_entity.pdbx_description
1 polymer ?
#
loop_
_entity_poly.entity_id
_entity_poly.type
_entity_poly.pdbx_seq_one_letter_code
_entity_poly.pdbx_strand_id
1 'polypeptide(L)'
;LQGQLDRTMEVMKLSKAKKTNDDVLAAADDDADRSQFLSRPSTEDSITKLGKDTIILLQHKPVYTLGTGSDPDFIKESGLSSSIDVVRIERGGEVTYHGPGQLVAYPILDLRGYKQDIHWYMRALEEAILLALEYVGVEGAV
;
A
#
# COMPACT_ATOMS: atom_id res chain seq x y z
N LEU A 1 0.34 6.88 -15.32
CA LEU A 1 1.26 7.17 -14.20
C LEU A 1 0.74 8.28 -13.28
N GLN A 2 0.67 9.55 -13.69
CA GLN A 2 0.23 10.63 -12.78
C GLN A 2 -1.17 10.40 -12.18
N GLY A 3 -2.18 10.13 -13.01
CA GLY A 3 -3.55 9.86 -12.51
C GLY A 3 -3.71 8.58 -11.67
N GLN A 4 -2.80 7.61 -11.80
CA GLN A 4 -2.77 6.41 -10.95
C GLN A 4 -2.21 6.73 -9.56
N LEU A 5 -1.16 7.56 -9.53
CA LEU A 5 -0.59 8.08 -8.30
C LEU A 5 -1.65 8.92 -7.57
N ASP A 6 -2.32 9.83 -8.26
CA ASP A 6 -3.31 10.74 -7.67
C ASP A 6 -4.47 9.98 -6.97
N ARG A 7 -4.97 8.89 -7.58
CA ARG A 7 -6.02 8.03 -7.00
C ARG A 7 -5.52 7.17 -5.85
N THR A 8 -4.29 6.68 -5.93
CA THR A 8 -3.65 5.95 -4.82
C THR A 8 -3.45 6.89 -3.63
N MET A 9 -3.07 8.14 -3.91
CA MET A 9 -2.94 9.20 -2.91
C MET A 9 -4.28 9.58 -2.29
N GLU A 10 -5.36 9.59 -3.06
CA GLU A 10 -6.73 9.78 -2.54
C GLU A 10 -7.08 8.72 -1.50
N VAL A 11 -6.79 7.44 -1.77
CA VAL A 11 -6.97 6.36 -0.78
C VAL A 11 -6.05 6.54 0.42
N MET A 12 -4.78 6.93 0.23
CA MET A 12 -3.85 7.22 1.33
C MET A 12 -4.28 8.42 2.20
N LYS A 13 -5.03 9.38 1.65
CA LYS A 13 -5.61 10.49 2.44
C LYS A 13 -6.70 10.00 3.41
N LEU A 14 -7.31 8.86 3.11
CA LEU A 14 -8.26 8.18 4.01
C LEU A 14 -7.55 7.38 5.11
N SER A 15 -6.21 7.35 5.15
CA SER A 15 -5.44 6.72 6.23
C SER A 15 -5.36 7.59 7.49
N LYS A 16 -5.41 6.97 8.68
CA LYS A 16 -4.91 7.59 9.91
C LYS A 16 -3.45 7.17 10.06
N ALA A 17 -2.51 8.10 9.86
CA ALA A 17 -1.14 7.87 10.32
C ALA A 17 -1.16 7.81 11.86
N LYS A 18 -0.97 6.62 12.43
CA LYS A 18 -0.78 6.48 13.87
C LYS A 18 0.60 7.05 14.19
N LYS A 19 0.68 8.10 15.00
CA LYS A 19 1.94 8.52 15.64
C LYS A 19 2.27 7.46 16.70
N THR A 20 2.88 6.38 16.26
CA THR A 20 3.73 5.54 17.10
C THR A 20 5.16 6.00 16.86
N ASN A 21 5.97 6.09 17.92
CA ASN A 21 7.39 6.36 17.79
C ASN A 21 7.95 5.28 16.83
N ASP A 22 8.58 5.73 15.74
CA ASP A 22 9.39 4.98 14.76
C ASP A 22 8.75 4.37 13.48
N ASP A 23 7.48 4.61 13.14
CA ASP A 23 6.86 3.95 11.96
C ASP A 23 6.83 4.80 10.65
N VAL A 24 8.00 5.23 10.19
CA VAL A 24 8.27 5.36 8.75
C VAL A 24 9.55 4.61 8.47
N LEU A 25 9.43 3.29 8.28
CA LEU A 25 10.49 2.50 7.65
C LEU A 25 10.45 2.80 6.14
N ALA A 26 10.99 3.96 5.76
CA ALA A 26 11.74 4.01 4.52
C ALA A 26 12.97 3.12 4.78
N ALA A 27 12.87 1.84 4.42
CA ALA A 27 14.05 1.00 4.26
C ALA A 27 14.81 1.53 3.05
N ALA A 28 15.58 2.60 3.25
CA ALA A 28 16.59 3.05 2.32
C ALA A 28 17.85 2.24 2.62
N ASP A 29 18.46 1.73 1.56
CA ASP A 29 19.75 1.05 1.56
C ASP A 29 20.80 1.69 2.47
N ASP A 30 21.65 0.80 2.97
CA ASP A 30 22.62 0.79 4.06
C ASP A 30 23.63 1.97 4.21
N ASP A 31 23.34 3.21 3.76
CA ASP A 31 24.38 4.26 3.80
C ASP A 31 23.94 5.74 3.84
N ALA A 32 22.74 6.10 4.33
CA ALA A 32 22.32 7.51 4.38
C ALA A 32 21.91 8.01 5.78
N ASP A 33 22.81 8.83 6.34
CA ASP A 33 22.71 9.80 7.43
C ASP A 33 21.30 10.00 8.07
N ARG A 34 21.21 9.58 9.34
CA ARG A 34 20.02 9.65 10.22
C ARG A 34 19.51 11.07 10.49
N SER A 35 20.24 12.11 10.09
CA SER A 35 19.91 13.51 10.40
C SER A 35 18.74 14.10 9.58
N GLN A 36 18.35 13.50 8.45
CA GLN A 36 17.29 14.05 7.57
C GLN A 36 15.85 13.62 7.92
N PHE A 37 15.64 12.71 8.88
CA PHE A 37 14.30 12.24 9.25
C PHE A 37 13.43 13.29 9.99
N LEU A 38 13.98 14.45 10.37
CA LEU A 38 13.30 15.47 11.17
C LEU A 38 12.64 16.60 10.37
N SER A 39 12.87 16.72 9.05
CA SER A 39 12.17 17.68 8.20
C SER A 39 11.20 16.96 7.27
N ARG A 40 9.98 16.71 7.76
CA ARG A 40 8.97 15.91 7.06
C ARG A 40 8.41 16.69 5.86
N PRO A 41 8.69 16.29 4.60
CA PRO A 41 7.97 16.83 3.46
C PRO A 41 6.51 16.40 3.53
N SER A 42 5.62 17.07 2.81
CA SER A 42 4.26 16.58 2.64
C SER A 42 4.29 15.15 2.06
N THR A 43 3.31 14.31 2.38
CA THR A 43 3.23 12.93 1.86
C THR A 43 3.26 12.91 0.32
N GLU A 44 2.73 13.96 -0.32
CA GLU A 44 2.73 14.15 -1.79
C GLU A 44 4.13 14.45 -2.34
N ASP A 45 4.90 15.34 -1.70
CA ASP A 45 6.27 15.68 -2.11
C ASP A 45 7.27 14.54 -1.89
N SER A 46 7.01 13.69 -0.90
CA SER A 46 7.89 12.56 -0.57
C SER A 46 7.77 11.43 -1.59
N ILE A 47 6.55 11.17 -2.08
CA ILE A 47 6.27 10.04 -2.99
C ILE A 47 6.69 10.36 -4.43
N THR A 48 6.55 11.60 -4.88
CA THR A 48 7.01 12.02 -6.22
C THR A 48 8.54 12.11 -6.35
N LYS A 49 9.27 12.13 -5.23
CA LYS A 49 10.74 12.12 -5.16
C LYS A 49 11.35 10.76 -4.86
N LEU A 50 10.56 9.68 -4.89
CA LEU A 50 11.03 8.31 -4.70
C LEU A 50 11.90 7.87 -5.89
N GLY A 51 13.14 8.34 -5.91
CA GLY A 51 14.21 7.79 -6.76
C GLY A 51 14.86 6.55 -6.16
N LYS A 52 14.29 6.02 -5.07
CA LYS A 52 14.74 4.83 -4.35
C LYS A 52 13.53 3.95 -4.04
N ASP A 53 13.78 2.66 -3.92
CA ASP A 53 12.79 1.69 -3.45
C ASP A 53 12.23 2.10 -2.09
N THR A 54 10.93 1.94 -1.91
CA THR A 54 10.26 2.31 -0.65
C THR A 54 9.05 1.44 -0.40
N ILE A 55 8.83 1.11 0.87
CA ILE A 55 7.64 0.42 1.33
C ILE A 55 6.89 1.36 2.26
N ILE A 56 5.63 1.64 1.95
CA ILE A 56 4.75 2.43 2.80
C ILE A 56 3.85 1.47 3.58
N LEU A 57 3.92 1.52 4.90
CA LEU A 57 3.07 0.73 5.80
C LEU A 57 2.09 1.66 6.53
N LEU A 58 0.80 1.32 6.51
CA LEU A 58 -0.24 2.14 7.13
C LEU A 58 -1.52 1.34 7.41
N GLN A 59 -2.53 2.02 7.94
CA GLN A 59 -3.91 1.53 8.02
C GLN A 59 -4.88 2.58 7.48
N HIS A 60 -5.94 2.12 6.82
CA HIS A 60 -6.99 2.99 6.30
C HIS A 60 -8.13 3.19 7.29
N LYS A 61 -8.84 4.33 7.19
CA LYS A 61 -10.25 4.37 7.61
C LYS A 61 -11.06 3.39 6.75
N PRO A 62 -12.27 2.99 7.16
CA PRO A 62 -13.13 2.14 6.34
C PRO A 62 -13.25 2.68 4.91
N VAL A 63 -12.85 1.88 3.92
CA VAL A 63 -12.91 2.22 2.50
C VAL A 63 -13.05 0.95 1.65
N TYR A 64 -13.91 1.00 0.64
CA TYR A 64 -13.94 0.03 -0.44
C TYR A 64 -13.11 0.55 -1.62
N THR A 65 -12.20 -0.27 -2.12
CA THR A 65 -11.47 0.03 -3.36
C THR A 65 -11.90 -0.90 -4.47
N LEU A 66 -12.13 -0.32 -5.64
CA LEU A 66 -12.56 -1.02 -6.85
C LEU A 66 -11.36 -1.11 -7.79
N GLY A 67 -10.89 -2.32 -8.06
CA GLY A 67 -9.80 -2.57 -8.99
C GLY A 67 -10.21 -2.42 -10.46
N THR A 68 -9.31 -2.80 -11.36
CA THR A 68 -9.59 -2.78 -12.81
C THR A 68 -10.63 -3.82 -13.21
N GLY A 69 -10.69 -4.96 -12.51
CA GLY A 69 -11.63 -6.04 -12.79
C GLY A 69 -13.01 -5.90 -12.15
N SER A 70 -13.23 -4.89 -11.30
CA SER A 70 -14.52 -4.72 -10.63
C SER A 70 -15.57 -4.05 -11.52
N ASP A 71 -16.80 -4.57 -11.45
CA ASP A 71 -17.98 -3.87 -11.94
C ASP A 71 -18.41 -2.77 -10.94
N PRO A 72 -18.51 -1.49 -11.35
CA PRO A 72 -19.00 -0.41 -10.50
C PRO A 72 -20.39 -0.64 -9.91
N ASP A 73 -21.23 -1.46 -10.54
CA ASP A 73 -22.61 -1.68 -10.10
C ASP A 73 -22.71 -2.69 -8.94
N PHE A 74 -21.66 -3.48 -8.68
CA PHE A 74 -21.61 -4.43 -7.55
C PHE A 74 -21.80 -3.76 -6.17
N ILE A 75 -21.25 -2.55 -5.98
CA ILE A 75 -21.40 -1.81 -4.72
C ILE A 75 -22.81 -1.24 -4.56
N LYS A 76 -23.46 -0.85 -5.66
CA LYS A 76 -24.81 -0.27 -5.62
C LYS A 76 -25.84 -1.34 -5.24
N GLU A 77 -25.68 -2.55 -5.76
CA GLU A 77 -26.58 -3.68 -5.51
C GLU A 77 -26.41 -4.26 -4.09
N SER A 78 -25.21 -4.18 -3.52
CA SER A 78 -24.91 -4.72 -2.19
C SER A 78 -25.36 -3.82 -1.02
N GLY A 79 -25.79 -2.58 -1.29
CA GLY A 79 -26.27 -1.66 -0.24
C GLY A 79 -25.19 -1.19 0.75
N LEU A 80 -23.91 -1.50 0.49
CA LEU A 80 -22.76 -1.21 1.36
C LEU A 80 -22.37 0.29 1.37
N SER A 81 -22.97 1.09 0.48
CA SER A 81 -22.50 2.43 0.10
C SER A 81 -22.94 3.60 1.01
N SER A 82 -23.77 3.40 2.03
CA SER A 82 -24.36 4.55 2.74
C SER A 82 -23.44 5.22 3.78
N SER A 83 -22.33 4.57 4.19
CA SER A 83 -21.45 5.10 5.25
C SER A 83 -19.94 4.89 5.05
N ILE A 84 -19.52 4.18 4.01
CA ILE A 84 -18.11 3.83 3.74
C ILE A 84 -17.72 4.35 2.37
N ASP A 85 -16.56 5.00 2.26
CA ASP A 85 -16.07 5.57 1.02
C ASP A 85 -15.78 4.48 -0.03
N VAL A 86 -16.05 4.78 -1.29
CA VAL A 86 -15.91 3.85 -2.42
C VAL A 86 -15.04 4.50 -3.48
N VAL A 87 -13.84 3.96 -3.71
CA VAL A 87 -12.83 4.59 -4.57
C VAL A 87 -12.39 3.65 -5.69
N ARG A 88 -12.45 4.11 -6.95
CA ARG A 88 -11.94 3.37 -8.12
C ARG A 88 -10.45 3.60 -8.30
N ILE A 89 -9.66 2.54 -8.23
CA ILE A 89 -8.20 2.57 -8.36
C ILE A 89 -7.72 1.60 -9.45
N GLU A 90 -6.51 1.83 -9.96
CA GLU A 90 -5.93 1.05 -11.05
C GLU A 90 -5.07 -0.13 -10.56
N ARG A 91 -5.54 -0.83 -9.52
CA ARG A 91 -4.95 -2.13 -9.11
C ARG A 91 -5.65 -3.27 -9.83
N GLY A 92 -4.96 -4.41 -9.97
CA GLY A 92 -5.60 -5.66 -10.38
C GLY A 92 -6.64 -6.17 -9.38
N GLY A 93 -7.47 -7.10 -9.83
CA GLY A 93 -8.52 -7.72 -9.02
C GLY A 93 -9.83 -6.94 -8.97
N GLU A 94 -10.78 -7.45 -8.21
CA GLU A 94 -12.14 -6.93 -8.08
C GLU A 94 -12.24 -5.90 -6.94
N VAL A 95 -13.34 -5.91 -6.18
CA VAL A 95 -13.55 -5.07 -5.00
C VAL A 95 -12.78 -5.61 -3.78
N THR A 96 -12.25 -4.74 -2.93
CA THR A 96 -11.74 -5.12 -1.61
C THR A 96 -12.03 -4.04 -0.57
N TYR A 97 -12.09 -4.44 0.69
CA TYR A 97 -12.27 -3.54 1.83
C TYR A 97 -10.96 -3.31 2.56
N HIS A 98 -10.76 -2.06 3.01
CA HIS A 98 -9.72 -1.72 3.96
C HIS A 98 -10.26 -0.96 5.16
N GLY A 99 -9.63 -1.15 6.33
CA GLY A 99 -10.06 -0.46 7.54
C GLY A 99 -9.15 -0.68 8.75
N PRO A 100 -9.55 -0.17 9.93
CA PRO A 100 -8.79 -0.30 11.16
C PRO A 100 -8.53 -1.77 11.54
N GLY A 101 -7.29 -2.06 11.96
CA GLY A 101 -6.84 -3.42 12.30
C GLY A 101 -6.20 -4.17 11.13
N GLN A 102 -6.32 -3.66 9.90
CA GLN A 102 -5.64 -4.23 8.73
C GLN A 102 -4.38 -3.43 8.41
N LEU A 103 -3.21 -4.08 8.48
CA LEU A 103 -1.97 -3.52 7.97
C LEU A 103 -2.00 -3.56 6.43
N VAL A 104 -1.76 -2.42 5.79
CA VAL A 104 -1.64 -2.29 4.34
C VAL A 104 -0.24 -1.86 3.98
N ALA A 105 0.37 -2.57 3.04
CA ALA A 105 1.69 -2.27 2.49
C ALA A 105 1.57 -1.81 1.03
N TYR A 106 2.26 -0.72 0.68
CA TYR A 106 2.47 -0.26 -0.68
C TYR A 106 3.97 -0.29 -1.00
N PRO A 107 4.48 -1.40 -1.56
CA PRO A 107 5.84 -1.46 -2.07
C PRO A 107 5.90 -0.71 -3.41
N ILE A 108 6.70 0.35 -3.44
CA ILE A 108 7.00 1.18 -4.61
C ILE A 108 8.46 0.91 -4.96
N LEU A 109 8.67 -0.04 -5.87
CA LEU A 109 9.99 -0.54 -6.24
C LEU A 109 10.32 -0.26 -7.71
N ASP A 110 11.58 0.07 -7.99
CA ASP A 110 12.12 0.13 -9.34
C ASP A 110 12.63 -1.24 -9.78
N LEU A 111 11.78 -2.00 -10.48
CA LEU A 111 12.09 -3.35 -10.94
C LEU A 111 13.28 -3.43 -11.92
N ARG A 112 13.77 -2.30 -12.45
CA ARG A 112 15.01 -2.26 -13.27
C ARG A 112 16.25 -2.64 -12.46
N GLY A 113 16.26 -2.37 -11.16
CA GLY A 113 17.31 -2.80 -10.24
C GLY A 113 17.25 -4.28 -9.86
N TYR A 114 16.17 -4.97 -10.25
CA TYR A 114 15.89 -6.37 -9.91
C TYR A 114 15.63 -7.18 -11.17
N LYS A 115 14.43 -7.77 -11.26
CA LYS A 115 13.92 -8.46 -12.43
C LYS A 115 12.67 -7.73 -12.91
N GLN A 116 12.70 -7.27 -14.16
CA GLN A 116 11.56 -6.59 -14.82
C GLN A 116 10.46 -7.58 -15.21
N ASP A 117 9.92 -8.31 -14.23
CA ASP A 117 8.91 -9.35 -14.40
C ASP A 117 7.86 -9.24 -13.28
N ILE A 118 6.63 -8.90 -13.65
CA ILE A 118 5.53 -8.71 -12.70
C ILE A 118 5.14 -10.01 -11.99
N HIS A 119 5.26 -11.17 -12.65
CA HIS A 119 4.91 -12.45 -12.03
C HIS A 119 5.92 -12.83 -10.96
N TRP A 120 7.20 -12.59 -11.25
CA TRP A 120 8.26 -12.74 -10.26
C TRP A 120 8.02 -11.83 -9.05
N TYR A 121 7.71 -10.55 -9.29
CA TYR A 121 7.42 -9.60 -8.23
C TYR A 121 6.24 -10.04 -7.35
N MET A 122 5.14 -10.47 -7.95
CA MET A 122 3.97 -10.96 -7.19
C MET A 122 4.30 -12.18 -6.33
N ARG A 123 5.08 -13.14 -6.85
CA ARG A 123 5.52 -14.31 -6.07
C ARG A 123 6.48 -13.91 -4.94
N ALA A 124 7.34 -12.92 -5.16
CA ALA A 124 8.24 -12.43 -4.12
C ALA A 124 7.46 -11.74 -2.98
N LEU A 125 6.40 -10.99 -3.31
CA LEU A 125 5.51 -10.41 -2.29
C LEU A 125 4.73 -11.48 -1.51
N GLU A 126 4.24 -12.50 -2.19
CA GLU A 126 3.58 -13.65 -1.56
C GLU A 126 4.51 -14.34 -0.57
N GLU A 127 5.72 -14.69 -1.00
CA GLU A 127 6.76 -15.28 -0.15
C GLU A 127 7.06 -14.41 1.08
N ALA A 128 7.20 -13.10 0.90
CA ALA A 128 7.45 -12.18 2.01
C ALA A 128 6.32 -12.20 3.07
N ILE A 129 5.07 -12.34 2.63
CA ILE A 129 3.90 -12.47 3.54
C ILE A 129 3.94 -13.83 4.24
N LEU A 130 4.25 -14.92 3.52
CA LEU A 130 4.35 -16.26 4.09
C LEU A 130 5.42 -16.32 5.19
N LEU A 131 6.61 -15.77 4.93
CA LEU A 131 7.70 -15.68 5.91
C LEU A 131 7.30 -14.85 7.14
N ALA A 132 6.56 -13.75 6.93
CA ALA A 132 6.06 -12.95 8.05
C ALA A 132 5.04 -13.71 8.90
N LEU A 133 4.15 -14.49 8.27
CA LEU A 133 3.19 -15.35 8.95
C LEU A 133 3.88 -16.48 9.73
N GLU A 134 4.87 -17.13 9.14
CA GLU A 134 5.68 -18.15 9.80
C GLU A 134 6.42 -17.58 11.01
N TYR A 135 7.01 -16.39 10.86
CA TYR A 135 7.72 -15.70 11.95
C TYR A 135 6.83 -15.44 13.18
N VAL A 136 5.54 -15.16 12.99
CA VAL A 136 4.58 -14.97 14.09
C VAL A 136 3.91 -16.26 14.54
N GLY A 137 4.31 -17.41 13.98
CA GLY A 137 3.84 -18.74 14.38
C GLY A 137 2.52 -19.18 13.76
N VAL A 138 2.14 -18.62 12.60
CA VAL A 138 0.95 -19.08 11.86
C VAL A 138 1.33 -20.30 11.01
N GLU A 139 0.82 -21.46 11.41
CA GLU A 139 1.03 -22.74 10.70
C GLU A 139 0.09 -22.88 9.48
N GLY A 140 0.55 -23.60 8.44
CA GLY A 140 -0.28 -23.96 7.29
C GLY A 140 -0.57 -22.82 6.30
N ALA A 141 0.24 -21.76 6.30
CA ALA A 141 0.14 -20.69 5.31
C ALA A 141 0.61 -21.11 3.89
N VAL A 142 1.18 -22.31 3.75
CA VAL A 142 1.79 -22.87 2.53
C VAL A 142 0.94 -24.01 1.95
#